data_AF-A0AB37NHY7-F1
#
_entry.id   AF-A0AB37NHY7-F1
#
_cell.length_a   1.000
_cell.length_b   1.000
_cell.length_c   1.000
_cell.angle_alpha   90.00
_cell.angle_beta   90.00
_cell.angle_gamma   90.00
#
_symmetry.space_group_name_H-M   'P 1'
#
loop_
_entity.id
_entity.type
_entity.pdbx_description
1 polymer ?
#
loop_
_entity_poly.entity_id
_entity_poly.type
_entity_poly.pdbx_seq_one_letter_code
_entity_poly.pdbx_strand_id
1 'polypeptide(L)'
;MDVTQLKMLHNAKVISEINKGFSVDRKYQVDETYLVRVFPIDLLQEREQEFKIIQALDSQTPFVPKAYDFGFIEREGYMIISYLRGEDAEIGMTRLSHSEQLKAGFSAGGILREVHKIPLAIPKMNWLDFQTVKFERKVKELKELEITAFF
;
A
#
# COMPACT_ATOMS: atom_id res chain seq x y z
N MET A 1 1.56 -17.51 -6.01
CA MET A 1 2.62 -17.13 -6.96
C MET A 1 3.90 -17.14 -6.18
N ASP A 2 4.88 -17.85 -6.70
CA ASP A 2 6.25 -17.74 -6.21
C ASP A 2 6.87 -16.46 -6.76
N VAL A 3 7.17 -15.50 -5.89
CA VAL A 3 7.70 -14.19 -6.30
C VAL A 3 9.09 -14.29 -6.94
N THR A 4 9.83 -15.39 -6.74
CA THR A 4 11.14 -15.59 -7.38
C THR A 4 11.05 -15.77 -8.89
N GLN A 5 9.87 -16.13 -9.41
CA GLN A 5 9.60 -16.25 -10.85
C GLN A 5 9.57 -14.89 -11.57
N LEU A 6 9.46 -13.78 -10.83
CA LEU A 6 9.48 -12.44 -11.41
C LEU A 6 10.90 -12.11 -11.90
N LYS A 7 11.03 -11.73 -13.17
CA LYS A 7 12.34 -11.44 -13.82
C LYS A 7 13.20 -10.46 -13.02
N MET A 8 12.58 -9.43 -12.42
CA MET A 8 13.28 -8.45 -11.60
C MET A 8 13.88 -9.02 -10.32
N LEU A 9 13.38 -10.17 -9.84
CA LEU A 9 13.71 -10.76 -8.55
C LEU A 9 14.56 -12.04 -8.66
N HIS A 10 14.98 -12.43 -9.87
CA HIS A 10 15.79 -13.64 -10.08
C HIS A 10 17.11 -13.66 -9.29
N ASN A 11 17.65 -12.49 -8.97
CA ASN A 11 18.89 -12.34 -8.19
C ASN A 11 18.64 -11.87 -6.75
N ALA A 12 17.40 -11.93 -6.27
CA ALA A 12 17.04 -11.53 -4.92
C ALA A 12 17.78 -12.39 -3.89
N LYS A 13 18.37 -11.76 -2.88
CA LYS A 13 19.12 -12.46 -1.83
C LYS A 13 18.26 -12.76 -0.61
N VAL A 14 17.42 -11.80 -0.25
CA VAL A 14 16.55 -11.86 0.92
C VAL A 14 15.14 -11.48 0.52
N ILE A 15 14.19 -12.37 0.81
CA ILE A 15 12.76 -12.15 0.60
C ILE A 15 12.07 -12.43 1.94
N SER A 16 11.40 -11.41 2.47
CA SER A 16 10.71 -11.47 3.76
C SER A 16 9.24 -11.13 3.59
N GLU A 17 8.35 -11.99 4.05
CA GLU A 17 6.91 -11.73 4.01
C GLU A 17 6.51 -10.71 5.09
N ILE A 18 5.64 -9.77 4.72
CA ILE A 18 5.05 -8.77 5.62
C ILE A 18 3.61 -9.18 5.90
N ASN A 19 3.38 -9.71 7.10
CA ASN A 19 2.06 -10.15 7.57
C ASN A 19 1.23 -9.02 8.22
N LYS A 20 1.73 -7.77 8.24
CA LYS A 20 1.01 -6.62 8.83
C LYS A 20 -0.01 -6.03 7.85
N GLY A 21 -1.21 -5.75 8.36
CA GLY A 21 -2.27 -4.99 7.70
C GLY A 21 -3.52 -5.82 7.37
N PHE A 22 -4.52 -5.15 6.79
CA PHE A 22 -5.83 -5.74 6.46
C PHE A 22 -6.06 -5.92 4.95
N SER A 23 -4.99 -5.82 4.16
CA SER A 23 -5.11 -6.07 2.72
C SER A 23 -5.17 -7.57 2.49
N VAL A 24 -5.95 -7.99 1.51
CA VAL A 24 -5.91 -9.37 0.99
C VAL A 24 -4.62 -9.65 0.22
N ASP A 25 -3.86 -8.60 -0.11
CA ASP A 25 -2.58 -8.74 -0.79
C ASP A 25 -1.54 -9.41 0.12
N ARG A 26 -0.83 -10.39 -0.43
CA ARG A 26 0.43 -10.87 0.16
C ARG A 26 1.54 -9.90 -0.19
N LYS A 27 2.36 -9.55 0.80
CA LYS A 27 3.37 -8.51 0.67
C LYS A 27 4.74 -9.09 0.99
N TYR A 28 5.73 -8.79 0.15
CA TYR A 28 7.10 -9.25 0.34
C TYR A 28 8.05 -8.07 0.24
N GLN A 29 8.90 -7.91 1.25
CA GLN A 29 10.07 -7.06 1.18
C GLN A 29 11.20 -7.84 0.52
N VAL A 30 11.84 -7.26 -0.50
CA VAL A 30 12.96 -7.90 -1.20
C VAL A 30 14.19 -7.00 -1.11
N ASP A 31 15.28 -7.54 -0.58
CA ASP A 31 16.59 -6.89 -0.43
C ASP A 31 16.54 -5.46 0.16
N GLU A 32 15.57 -5.20 1.05
CA GLU A 32 15.26 -3.86 1.60
C GLU A 32 15.10 -2.74 0.56
N THR A 33 14.78 -3.12 -0.68
CA THR A 33 14.79 -2.25 -1.85
C THR A 33 13.43 -2.25 -2.53
N TYR A 34 12.76 -3.41 -2.57
CA TYR A 34 11.46 -3.55 -3.23
C TYR A 34 10.38 -4.01 -2.26
N LEU A 35 9.17 -3.54 -2.51
CA LEU A 35 7.93 -4.08 -1.98
C LEU A 35 7.17 -4.74 -3.13
N VAL A 36 6.97 -6.04 -3.02
CA VAL A 36 6.18 -6.83 -3.96
C VAL A 36 4.83 -7.07 -3.34
N ARG A 37 3.77 -6.71 -4.04
CA ARG A 37 2.39 -7.02 -3.64
C ARG A 37 1.82 -8.02 -4.64
N VAL A 38 1.28 -9.11 -4.13
CA VAL A 38 0.62 -10.16 -4.91
C VAL A 38 -0.84 -10.18 -4.50
N PHE A 39 -1.75 -10.13 -5.46
CA PHE A 39 -3.18 -9.99 -5.22
C PHE A 39 -4.02 -10.88 -6.16
N PRO A 40 -5.25 -11.24 -5.76
CA PRO A 40 -6.17 -11.97 -6.62
C PRO A 40 -6.42 -11.26 -7.95
N ILE A 41 -6.54 -12.02 -9.05
CA ILE A 41 -6.75 -11.46 -10.39
C ILE A 41 -8.01 -10.59 -10.50
N ASP A 42 -9.03 -10.84 -9.68
CA ASP A 42 -10.27 -10.07 -9.64
C ASP A 42 -10.03 -8.59 -9.28
N LEU A 43 -8.90 -8.27 -8.63
CA LEU A 43 -8.50 -6.91 -8.27
C LEU A 43 -7.58 -6.26 -9.32
N LEU A 44 -7.28 -6.91 -10.45
CA LEU A 44 -6.28 -6.43 -11.41
C LEU A 44 -6.56 -5.01 -11.91
N GLN A 45 -7.82 -4.70 -12.25
CA GLN A 45 -8.19 -3.38 -12.76
C GLN A 45 -8.03 -2.28 -11.70
N GLU A 46 -8.45 -2.54 -10.46
CA GLU A 46 -8.28 -1.61 -9.33
C GLU A 46 -6.78 -1.37 -9.06
N ARG A 47 -5.99 -2.44 -9.04
CA ARG A 47 -4.54 -2.38 -8.79
C ARG A 47 -3.77 -1.73 -9.94
N GLU A 48 -4.21 -1.88 -11.18
CA GLU A 48 -3.62 -1.18 -12.32
C GLU A 48 -3.84 0.34 -12.21
N GLN A 49 -5.04 0.77 -11.78
CA GLN A 49 -5.32 2.19 -11.50
C GLN A 49 -4.45 2.71 -10.35
N GLU A 50 -4.33 1.96 -9.25
CA GLU A 50 -3.44 2.30 -8.13
C GLU A 50 -1.98 2.43 -8.60
N PHE A 51 -1.49 1.49 -9.39
CA PHE A 51 -0.12 1.50 -9.92
C PHE A 51 0.14 2.71 -10.82
N LYS A 52 -0.82 3.09 -11.69
CA LYS A 52 -0.72 4.29 -12.53
C LYS A 52 -0.69 5.58 -11.70
N ILE A 53 -1.44 5.63 -10.60
CA ILE A 53 -1.39 6.76 -9.67
C ILE A 53 -0.01 6.84 -9.00
N ILE A 54 0.51 5.72 -8.50
CA ILE A 54 1.86 5.67 -7.90
C ILE A 54 2.91 6.14 -8.92
N GLN A 55 2.85 5.65 -10.15
CA GLN A 55 3.77 6.05 -11.23
C GLN A 55 3.66 7.53 -11.58
N ALA A 56 2.47 8.13 -11.54
CA ALA A 56 2.34 9.57 -11.79
C ALA A 56 2.94 10.41 -10.64
N LEU A 57 2.80 9.92 -9.40
CA LEU A 57 3.23 10.60 -8.19
C LEU A 57 4.74 10.42 -7.89
N ASP A 58 5.36 9.31 -8.31
CA ASP A 58 6.76 9.01 -8.02
C ASP A 58 7.72 10.08 -8.58
N SER A 59 7.36 10.70 -9.70
CA SER A 59 8.12 11.78 -10.33
C SER A 59 8.09 13.10 -9.54
N GLN A 60 7.14 13.23 -8.60
CA GLN A 60 6.83 14.51 -7.93
C GLN A 60 7.35 14.57 -6.50
N THR A 61 7.57 13.43 -5.83
CA THR A 61 8.02 13.41 -4.44
C THR A 61 8.75 12.12 -4.07
N PRO A 62 9.87 12.20 -3.31
CA PRO A 62 10.59 11.02 -2.84
C PRO A 62 9.82 10.23 -1.76
N PHE A 63 8.71 10.77 -1.25
CA PHE A 63 7.89 10.15 -0.21
C PHE A 63 6.83 9.20 -0.77
N VAL A 64 6.69 9.13 -2.10
CA VAL A 64 5.85 8.13 -2.77
C VAL A 64 6.76 7.03 -3.31
N PRO A 65 6.39 5.74 -3.19
CA PRO A 65 7.18 4.67 -3.75
C PRO A 65 7.35 4.82 -5.27
N LYS A 66 8.54 4.51 -5.78
CA LYS A 66 8.76 4.38 -7.22
C LYS A 66 8.06 3.15 -7.77
N ALA A 67 7.37 3.28 -8.89
CA ALA A 67 6.75 2.16 -9.61
C ALA A 67 7.79 1.46 -10.51
N TYR A 68 7.94 0.14 -10.37
CA TYR A 68 8.91 -0.63 -11.16
C TYR A 68 8.26 -1.56 -12.18
N ASP A 69 7.32 -2.41 -11.74
CA ASP A 69 6.70 -3.40 -12.61
C ASP A 69 5.28 -3.72 -12.14
N PHE A 70 4.42 -4.08 -13.09
CA PHE A 70 3.04 -4.48 -12.85
C PHE A 70 2.65 -5.53 -13.87
N GLY A 71 1.99 -6.59 -13.42
CA GLY A 71 1.55 -7.63 -14.31
C GLY A 71 0.73 -8.69 -13.60
N PHE A 72 0.61 -9.84 -14.25
CA PHE A 72 -0.02 -11.01 -13.67
C PHE A 72 0.65 -12.26 -14.20
N ILE A 73 0.60 -13.32 -13.40
CA ILE A 73 1.06 -14.66 -13.75
C ILE A 73 -0.07 -15.62 -13.36
N GLU A 74 -0.52 -16.43 -14.32
CA GLU A 74 -1.64 -17.36 -14.15
C GLU A 74 -2.93 -16.68 -13.64
N ARG A 75 -3.24 -16.80 -12.34
CA ARG A 75 -4.46 -16.30 -11.68
C ARG A 75 -4.18 -15.27 -10.58
N GLU A 76 -2.98 -14.70 -10.55
CA GLU A 76 -2.62 -13.69 -9.57
C GLU A 76 -1.93 -12.51 -10.24
N GLY A 77 -2.33 -11.31 -9.84
CA GLY A 77 -1.68 -10.07 -10.21
C GLY A 77 -0.54 -9.74 -9.27
N TYR A 78 0.39 -8.92 -9.75
CA TYR A 78 1.50 -8.40 -8.96
C TYR A 78 1.80 -6.95 -9.27
N MET A 79 2.35 -6.24 -8.29
CA MET A 79 3.02 -4.96 -8.49
C MET A 79 4.32 -4.92 -7.68
N ILE A 80 5.36 -4.33 -8.28
CA ILE A 80 6.66 -4.10 -7.68
C ILE A 80 6.86 -2.59 -7.56
N ILE A 81 7.05 -2.12 -6.33
CA ILE A 81 7.34 -0.72 -6.02
C ILE A 81 8.56 -0.62 -5.10
N SER A 82 9.15 0.56 -4.95
CA SER A 82 10.27 0.74 -4.00
C SER A 82 9.80 0.52 -2.56
N TYR A 83 10.60 -0.18 -1.76
CA TYR A 83 10.41 -0.25 -0.32
C TYR A 83 10.84 1.06 0.33
N LEU A 84 9.91 1.74 1.01
CA LEU A 84 10.23 2.93 1.79
C LEU A 84 10.78 2.51 3.15
N ARG A 85 12.05 2.84 3.40
CA ARG A 85 12.69 2.58 4.70
C ARG A 85 12.14 3.56 5.73
N GLY A 86 11.78 3.03 6.88
CA GLY A 86 11.25 3.83 7.99
C GLY A 86 10.68 2.94 9.08
N GLU A 87 10.19 3.59 10.13
CA GLU A 87 9.45 2.94 11.20
C GLU A 87 7.96 3.29 11.07
N ASP A 88 7.10 2.32 11.38
CA ASP A 88 5.66 2.53 11.43
C ASP A 88 5.33 3.64 12.43
N ALA A 89 4.53 4.63 12.00
CA ALA A 89 4.21 5.79 12.82
C ALA A 89 3.50 5.42 14.13
N GLU A 90 2.70 4.35 14.17
CA GLU A 90 2.04 3.87 15.39
C GLU A 90 3.06 3.56 16.50
N ILE A 91 4.22 3.02 16.11
CA ILE A 91 5.31 2.67 17.03
C ILE A 91 6.24 3.87 17.19
N GLY A 92 6.73 4.43 16.09
CA GLY A 92 7.76 5.47 16.08
C GLY A 92 7.32 6.75 16.79
N MET A 93 6.05 7.15 16.64
CA MET A 93 5.54 8.38 17.27
C MET A 93 5.57 8.30 18.80
N THR A 94 5.39 7.11 19.39
CA THR A 94 5.41 6.94 20.86
C THR A 94 6.78 7.23 21.49
N ARG A 95 7.84 7.20 20.69
CA ARG A 95 9.22 7.45 21.11
C ARG A 95 9.66 8.90 20.92
N LEU A 96 8.84 9.70 20.26
CA LEU A 96 9.11 11.11 19.97
C LEU A 96 8.50 12.01 21.05
N SER A 97 9.18 13.12 21.34
CA SER A 97 8.62 14.20 22.15
C SER A 97 7.43 14.88 21.44
N HIS A 98 6.60 15.60 22.19
CA HIS A 98 5.48 16.36 21.62
C HIS A 98 5.92 17.32 20.49
N SER A 99 7.09 17.96 20.64
CA SER A 99 7.63 18.87 19.62
C SER A 99 8.01 18.13 18.34
N GLU A 100 8.60 16.94 18.45
CA GLU A 100 8.98 16.11 17.31
C GLU A 100 7.76 15.52 16.61
N GLN A 101 6.75 15.08 17.36
CA GLN A 101 5.48 14.62 16.80
C GLN A 101 4.77 15.75 16.02
N LEU A 102 4.76 16.97 16.57
CA LEU A 102 4.20 18.13 15.88
C LEU A 102 4.93 18.43 14.57
N LYS A 103 6.27 18.40 14.58
CA LYS A 103 7.09 18.59 13.38
C LYS A 103 6.83 17.50 12.33
N ALA A 104 6.72 16.24 12.75
CA ALA A 104 6.41 15.12 11.86
C ALA A 104 5.04 15.31 11.21
N GLY A 105 4.01 15.66 11.98
CA GLY A 105 2.67 15.94 11.47
C GLY A 105 2.65 17.12 10.49
N PHE A 106 3.36 18.21 10.80
CA PHE A 106 3.46 19.38 9.91
C PHE A 106 4.14 19.03 8.58
N SER A 107 5.24 18.25 8.63
CA SER A 107 5.94 17.78 7.44
C SER A 107 5.04 16.87 6.57
N ALA A 108 4.38 15.90 7.19
CA ALA A 108 3.45 15.00 6.50
C ALA A 108 2.29 15.76 5.83
N GLY A 109 1.71 16.75 6.54
CA GLY A 109 0.67 17.62 5.97
C GLY A 109 1.18 18.46 4.80
N GLY A 110 2.42 18.94 4.86
CA GLY A 110 3.08 19.64 3.75
C GLY A 110 3.20 18.76 2.50
N ILE A 111 3.68 17.52 2.65
CA ILE A 111 3.79 16.55 1.56
C ILE A 111 2.42 16.23 0.98
N LEU A 112 1.43 15.95 1.83
CA LEU A 112 0.07 15.63 1.39
C LEU A 112 -0.57 16.78 0.60
N ARG A 113 -0.32 18.02 1.01
CA ARG A 113 -0.78 19.21 0.28
C ARG A 113 -0.19 19.28 -1.12
N GLU A 114 1.09 18.96 -1.29
CA GLU A 114 1.70 18.94 -2.63
C GLU A 114 1.14 17.79 -3.48
N VAL A 115 0.92 16.61 -2.90
CA VAL A 115 0.27 15.48 -3.59
C VAL A 115 -1.13 15.86 -4.08
N HIS A 116 -1.94 16.52 -3.25
CA HIS A 116 -3.30 16.96 -3.63
C HIS A 116 -3.35 18.00 -4.76
N LYS A 117 -2.26 18.68 -5.06
CA LYS A 117 -2.21 19.64 -6.19
C LYS A 117 -2.01 18.96 -7.54
N ILE A 118 -1.59 17.70 -7.56
CA ILE A 118 -1.26 16.99 -8.79
C ILE A 118 -2.57 16.64 -9.52
N PRO A 119 -2.79 17.14 -10.75
CA PRO A 119 -4.02 16.91 -11.48
C PRO A 119 -4.03 15.49 -12.03
N LEU A 120 -4.60 14.55 -11.28
CA LEU A 120 -4.78 13.17 -11.70
C LEU A 120 -6.22 12.93 -12.17
N ALA A 121 -6.36 12.22 -13.29
CA ALA A 121 -7.65 11.73 -13.75
C ALA A 121 -8.07 10.51 -12.90
N ILE A 122 -8.54 10.78 -11.68
CA ILE A 122 -9.01 9.75 -10.76
C ILE A 122 -10.49 9.48 -11.05
N PRO A 123 -10.93 8.21 -11.14
CA PRO A 123 -12.34 7.88 -11.27
C PRO A 123 -13.17 8.57 -10.18
N LYS A 124 -14.33 9.14 -10.55
CA LYS A 124 -15.26 9.67 -9.56
C LYS A 124 -15.75 8.50 -8.69
N MET A 125 -15.44 8.58 -7.40
CA MET A 125 -15.92 7.63 -6.39
C MET A 125 -16.93 8.35 -5.50
N ASN A 126 -18.07 7.70 -5.24
CA ASN A 126 -18.91 8.11 -4.12
C ASN A 126 -18.25 7.62 -2.83
N TRP A 127 -17.76 8.57 -2.02
CA TRP A 127 -17.06 8.27 -0.79
C TRP A 127 -17.92 7.51 0.21
N LEU A 128 -19.22 7.85 0.31
CA LEU A 128 -20.13 7.18 1.22
C LEU A 128 -20.31 5.72 0.83
N ASP A 129 -20.59 5.44 -0.45
CA ASP A 129 -20.80 4.09 -0.94
C ASP A 129 -19.55 3.23 -0.72
N PHE A 130 -18.37 3.78 -1.03
CA PHE A 130 -17.09 3.08 -0.80
C PHE A 130 -16.87 2.74 0.68
N GLN A 131 -17.13 3.69 1.59
CA GLN A 131 -16.97 3.45 3.02
C GLN A 131 -17.98 2.45 3.56
N THR A 132 -19.23 2.51 3.10
CA THR A 132 -20.28 1.56 3.48
C THR A 132 -19.90 0.15 3.08
N VAL A 133 -19.52 -0.09 1.82
CA VAL A 133 -19.10 -1.42 1.34
C VAL A 133 -17.88 -1.93 2.12
N LYS A 134 -16.90 -1.06 2.39
CA LYS A 134 -15.72 -1.41 3.19
C LYS A 134 -16.08 -1.78 4.62
N PHE A 135 -16.98 -1.04 5.25
CA PHE A 135 -17.47 -1.30 6.60
C PHE A 135 -18.21 -2.63 6.67
N GLU A 136 -19.17 -2.85 5.77
CA GLU A 136 -19.95 -4.10 5.71
C GLU A 136 -19.06 -5.33 5.55
N ARG A 137 -18.05 -5.25 4.68
CA ARG A 137 -17.05 -6.32 4.51
C ARG A 137 -16.33 -6.62 5.82
N LYS A 138 -15.84 -5.58 6.52
CA LYS A 138 -15.16 -5.75 7.81
C LYS A 138 -16.06 -6.31 8.91
N VAL A 139 -17.31 -5.86 8.97
CA VAL A 139 -18.30 -6.40 9.91
C VAL A 139 -18.55 -7.87 9.65
N LYS A 140 -18.60 -8.29 8.39
CA LYS A 140 -18.73 -9.71 8.01
C LYS A 140 -17.51 -10.53 8.46
N GLU A 141 -16.30 -10.06 8.16
CA GLU A 141 -15.04 -10.72 8.58
C GLU A 141 -14.97 -10.87 10.11
N LEU A 142 -15.35 -9.84 10.87
CA LEU A 142 -15.38 -9.91 12.34
C LEU A 142 -16.38 -10.95 12.86
N LYS A 143 -17.56 -11.05 12.24
CA LYS A 143 -18.57 -12.05 12.59
C LYS A 143 -18.08 -13.48 12.32
N GLU A 144 -17.38 -13.71 11.21
CA GLU A 144 -16.78 -15.01 10.87
C GLU A 144 -15.69 -15.43 11.87
N LEU A 145 -15.04 -14.46 12.50
CA LEU A 145 -14.05 -14.67 13.57
C LEU A 145 -14.67 -14.72 14.98
N GLU A 146 -15.99 -14.69 15.10
CA GLU A 146 -16.73 -14.65 16.37
C GLU A 146 -16.37 -13.45 17.27
N ILE A 147 -15.82 -12.38 16.68
CA ILE A 147 -15.46 -11.16 17.40
C ILE A 147 -16.68 -10.23 17.42
N THR A 148 -17.21 -9.97 18.63
CA THR A 148 -18.32 -9.03 18.81
C THR A 148 -17.77 -7.63 19.01
N ALA A 149 -17.90 -6.77 18.01
CA ALA A 149 -17.60 -5.36 18.12
C ALA A 149 -18.89 -4.58 18.41
N PHE A 150 -18.94 -3.88 19.55
CA PHE A 150 -20.01 -2.95 19.88
C PHE A 150 -19.66 -1.60 19.24
N PHE A 151 -20.49 -1.14 18.31
CA PHE A 151 -20.35 0.15 17.63
C PHE A 151 -21.48 1.09 18.04
#